data_AF-A0A3D1ZNH1-F1
#
_entry.id   AF-A0A3D1ZNH1-F1
#
_cell.length_a   1.000
_cell.length_b   1.000
_cell.length_c   1.000
_cell.angle_alpha   90.00
_cell.angle_beta   90.00
_cell.angle_gamma   90.00
#
_symmetry.space_group_name_H-M   'P 1'
#
loop_
_entity.id
_entity.type
_entity.pdbx_description
1 polymer ?
#
loop_
_entity_poly.entity_id
_entity_poly.type
_entity_poly.pdbx_seq_one_letter_code
_entity_poly.pdbx_strand_id
1 'polypeptide(L)' 'ILADMHMDHQSLAAAMLHDVIEDTDVDKLALSDQFGATVAELVDGVSKLTQFEFQTQAEKQAENFQKMAMA' A
#
# COMPACT_ATOMS: atom_id res chain seq x y z
N ILE A 1 -2.64 -12.15 12.42
CA ILE A 1 -2.10 -10.83 12.87
C ILE A 1 -3.23 -9.84 13.17
N LEU A 2 -3.87 -9.20 12.18
CA LEU A 2 -4.87 -8.16 12.47
C LEU A 2 -6.11 -8.68 13.21
N ALA A 3 -6.53 -9.92 12.92
CA ALA A 3 -7.62 -10.58 13.66
C ALA A 3 -7.25 -10.81 15.14
N ASP A 4 -6.00 -11.18 15.42
CA ASP A 4 -5.49 -11.36 16.79
C ASP A 4 -5.42 -10.03 17.54
N MET A 5 -5.24 -8.92 16.81
CA MET A 5 -5.30 -7.55 17.32
C MET A 5 -6.74 -7.05 17.53
N HIS A 6 -7.76 -7.87 17.24
CA HIS A 6 -9.18 -7.51 17.37
C HIS A 6 -9.57 -6.25 16.58
N MET A 7 -8.99 -6.06 15.40
CA MET A 7 -9.36 -4.95 14.51
C MET A 7 -10.75 -5.15 13.91
N ASP A 8 -11.35 -4.06 13.44
CA ASP A 8 -12.65 -4.08 12.80
C ASP A 8 -12.64 -4.84 11.46
N HIS A 9 -13.81 -5.27 11.02
CA HIS A 9 -13.97 -6.07 9.81
C HIS A 9 -13.45 -5.38 8.54
N GLN A 10 -13.47 -4.05 8.47
CA GLN A 10 -12.99 -3.31 7.29
C GLN A 10 -11.48 -3.36 7.22
N SER A 11 -10.80 -3.22 8.37
CA SER A 11 -9.35 -3.42 8.48
C SER A 11 -8.93 -4.85 8.10
N LEU A 12 -9.70 -5.86 8.50
CA LEU A 12 -9.44 -7.25 8.12
C LEU A 12 -9.62 -7.47 6.62
N ALA A 13 -10.70 -6.94 6.05
CA ALA A 13 -10.96 -7.03 4.61
C ALA A 13 -9.86 -6.31 3.80
N ALA A 14 -9.47 -5.11 4.20
CA ALA A 14 -8.40 -4.37 3.55
C ALA A 14 -7.06 -5.14 3.59
N ALA A 15 -6.72 -5.77 4.71
CA ALA A 15 -5.50 -6.58 4.80
C ALA A 15 -5.51 -7.83 3.91
N MET A 16 -6.68 -8.44 3.70
CA MET A 16 -6.82 -9.55 2.76
C MET A 16 -6.71 -9.10 1.30
N LEU A 17 -7.00 -7.83 1.01
CA LEU A 17 -7.11 -7.27 -0.34
C LEU A 17 -5.96 -6.30 -0.71
N HIS A 18 -5.00 -6.06 0.20
CA HIS A 18 -4.09 -4.91 0.11
C HIS A 18 -3.24 -4.82 -1.18
N ASP A 19 -2.92 -5.96 -1.80
CA ASP A 19 -2.13 -6.01 -3.04
C ASP A 19 -2.99 -6.22 -4.29
N VAL A 20 -4.32 -6.34 -4.17
CA VAL A 20 -5.20 -6.64 -5.32
C VAL A 20 -5.16 -5.53 -6.38
N ILE A 21 -5.08 -4.26 -5.96
CA ILE A 21 -4.99 -3.12 -6.90
C ILE A 21 -3.64 -3.09 -7.63
N GLU A 22 -2.57 -3.60 -7.00
CA GLU A 22 -1.21 -3.55 -7.55
C GLU A 22 -0.88 -4.78 -8.41
N ASP A 23 -1.34 -5.96 -7.98
CA ASP A 23 -0.95 -7.24 -8.58
C ASP A 23 -1.97 -7.81 -9.57
N THR A 24 -3.13 -7.16 -9.75
CA THR A 24 -4.20 -7.65 -10.63
C THR A 24 -4.88 -6.54 -11.43
N ASP A 25 -5.71 -6.92 -12.42
CA ASP A 25 -6.47 -5.98 -13.26
C ASP A 25 -7.73 -5.40 -12.56
N VAL A 26 -7.84 -5.53 -11.24
CA VAL A 26 -8.99 -5.03 -10.47
C VAL A 26 -8.77 -3.57 -10.08
N ASP A 27 -9.71 -2.71 -10.46
CA ASP A 27 -9.66 -1.29 -10.10
C ASP A 27 -10.34 -0.97 -8.75
N LYS A 28 -10.07 0.23 -8.23
CA LYS A 28 -10.65 0.72 -6.98
C LYS A 28 -12.19 0.78 -7.02
N LEU A 29 -12.77 1.05 -8.19
CA LEU A 29 -14.22 1.10 -8.37
C LEU A 29 -14.85 -0.28 -8.17
N ALA A 30 -14.26 -1.32 -8.77
CA ALA A 30 -14.68 -2.70 -8.59
C ALA A 30 -14.57 -3.17 -7.13
N LEU A 31 -13.55 -2.72 -6.40
CA LEU A 31 -13.45 -2.97 -4.96
C LEU A 31 -14.52 -2.21 -4.15
N SER A 32 -14.79 -0.96 -4.51
CA SER A 32 -15.84 -0.16 -3.87
C SER A 32 -17.23 -0.77 -4.07
N ASP A 33 -17.51 -1.31 -5.26
CA ASP A 33 -18.79 -1.94 -5.57
C ASP A 33 -18.99 -3.28 -4.85
N GLN A 34 -17.91 -4.04 -4.63
CA GLN A 34 -17.98 -5.37 -3.99
C GLN A 34 -17.85 -5.34 -2.47
N PHE A 35 -16.99 -4.46 -1.93
CA PHE A 35 -16.62 -4.45 -0.51
C PHE A 35 -16.94 -3.12 0.20
N GLY A 36 -17.42 -2.12 -0.53
CA GLY A 36 -17.77 -0.81 -0.04
C GLY A 36 -16.62 0.20 -0.09
N ALA A 37 -16.99 1.48 -0.11
CA ALA A 37 -16.06 2.59 -0.29
C ALA A 37 -14.95 2.62 0.78
N THR A 38 -15.26 2.33 2.04
CA THR A 38 -14.26 2.36 3.12
C THR A 38 -13.15 1.34 2.92
N VAL A 39 -13.49 0.11 2.51
CA VAL A 39 -12.48 -0.93 2.26
C VAL A 39 -11.63 -0.54 1.05
N ALA A 40 -12.25 -0.03 -0.02
CA ALA A 40 -11.54 0.44 -1.20
C ALA A 40 -10.57 1.60 -0.91
N GLU A 41 -10.95 2.55 -0.05
CA GLU A 41 -10.07 3.63 0.41
C GLU A 41 -8.90 3.10 1.25
N LEU A 42 -9.14 2.13 2.14
CA LEU A 42 -8.08 1.54 2.97
C LEU A 42 -7.05 0.78 2.11
N VAL A 43 -7.52 -0.04 1.16
CA VAL A 43 -6.63 -0.77 0.24
C VAL A 43 -5.79 0.19 -0.58
N ASP A 44 -6.42 1.17 -1.25
CA ASP A 44 -5.72 2.19 -2.04
C ASP A 44 -4.71 3.01 -1.21
N GLY A 45 -5.06 3.33 0.04
CA GLY A 45 -4.17 4.01 0.96
C GLY A 45 -2.92 3.19 1.30
N VAL A 46 -3.08 1.89 1.60
CA VAL A 46 -1.95 1.00 1.96
C VAL A 46 -1.01 0.81 0.76
N SER A 47 -1.53 0.56 -0.45
CA SER A 47 -0.68 0.40 -1.65
C SER A 47 0.15 1.65 -1.93
N LYS A 48 -0.43 2.85 -1.76
CA LYS A 48 0.27 4.13 -1.95
C LYS A 48 1.37 4.37 -0.91
N LEU A 49 1.12 4.01 0.35
CA LEU A 49 2.13 4.13 1.42
C LEU A 49 3.35 3.27 1.12
N THR A 50 3.12 2.03 0.68
CA THR A 50 4.18 1.10 0.25
C THR A 50 5.04 1.73 -0.87
N GLN A 51 4.41 2.27 -1.91
CA GLN A 51 5.12 2.93 -3.02
C GLN A 51 5.93 4.15 -2.58
N PHE A 52 5.41 4.96 -1.66
CA PHE A 52 6.12 6.13 -1.12
C PHE A 52 7.38 5.76 -0.32
N GLU A 53 7.31 4.69 0.49
CA GLU A 53 8.49 4.19 1.21
C GLU A 53 9.58 3.70 0.26
N PHE A 54 9.20 3.01 -0.83
CA PHE A 54 10.14 2.59 -1.87
C PHE A 54 10.83 3.76 -2.56
N GLN A 55 10.07 4.80 -2.94
CA GLN A 55 10.64 6.02 -3.52
C GLN A 55 11.64 6.68 -2.56
N THR A 56 11.25 6.87 -1.30
CA THR A 56 12.11 7.48 -0.27
C THR A 56 13.42 6.69 -0.07
N GLN A 57 13.37 5.35 -0.10
CA GLN A 57 14.58 4.54 0.02
C GLN A 57 15.48 4.64 -1.22
N ALA A 58 14.89 4.64 -2.42
CA ALA A 58 15.64 4.83 -3.66
C ALA A 58 16.32 6.20 -3.72
N GLU A 59 15.64 7.26 -3.28
CA GLU A 59 16.19 8.62 -3.17
C GLU A 59 17.39 8.66 -2.21
N LYS A 60 17.25 8.07 -1.01
CA LYS A 60 18.37 7.98 -0.04
C LYS A 60 19.58 7.23 -0.62
N GLN A 61 19.36 6.18 -1.40
CA GLN A 61 20.43 5.45 -2.07
C GLN A 61 21.11 6.30 -3.15
N ALA A 62 20.32 7.03 -3.96
CA ALA A 62 20.83 7.93 -4.99
C ALA A 62 21.68 9.06 -4.39
N GLU A 63 21.25 9.67 -3.27
CA GLU A 63 22.02 10.68 -2.55
C GLU A 63 23.34 10.13 -2.00
N ASN A 64 23.33 8.91 -1.44
CA ASN A 64 24.56 8.27 -0.96
C ASN A 64 25.53 7.98 -2.11
N PHE A 65 25.03 7.60 -3.28
CA PHE A 65 25.85 7.40 -4.46
C PHE A 65 26.51 8.71 -4.94
N GLN A 66 25.76 9.81 -4.97
CA GLN A 66 26.31 11.14 -5.28
C GLN A 66 27.41 11.54 -4.29
N LYS A 67 27.21 11.32 -2.99
CA LYS A 67 28.22 11.61 -1.96
C LYS A 67 29.50 10.80 -2.14
N MET A 68 29.38 9.52 -2.51
CA MET A 68 30.55 8.68 -2.80
C MET A 68 31.27 9.10 -4.08
N ALA A 69 30.55 9.54 -5.11
CA ALA A 69 31.14 9.98 -6.37
C ALA A 69 31.81 11.36 -6.30
N MET A 70 31.43 12.20 -5.35
CA MET A 70 32.02 13.53 -5.09
C MET A 70 33.24 13.49 -4.14
N ALA A 71 33.56 12.33 -3.57
CA ALA A 71 34.74 12.10 -2.73
C ALA A 71 35.92 11.58 -3.56
#